data_AF-A0A9E3NRF1-F1
#
_entry.id   AF-A0A9E3NRF1-F1
#
_cell.length_a   1.000
_cell.length_b   1.000
_cell.length_c   1.000
_cell.angle_alpha   90.00
_cell.angle_beta   90.00
_cell.angle_gamma   90.00
#
_symmetry.space_group_name_H-M   'P 1'
#
loop_
_entity.id
_entity.type
_entity.pdbx_description
1 polymer ?
#
loop_
_entity_poly.entity_id
_entity_poly.type
_entity_poly.pdbx_seq_one_letter_code
_entity_poly.pdbx_strand_id
1 'polypeptide(L)'
;MTHVPCPGCGSTRAVWALARGDLHGMLRHNFLAPLMAVLVAALALDALMSVLRTGSLMQVGEGRYARYLPRAVLVVALLEIVLWGARFAGFLGGPVPV
;
A
#
# COMPACT_ATOMS: atom_id res chain seq x y z
N MET A 1 15.01 -17.18 -6.35
CA MET A 1 13.96 -16.16 -6.26
C MET A 1 12.98 -16.46 -7.37
N THR A 2 11.87 -17.12 -7.04
CA THR A 2 10.93 -17.60 -8.07
C THR A 2 10.23 -16.40 -8.71
N HIS A 3 10.26 -16.31 -10.04
CA HIS A 3 9.53 -15.34 -10.88
C HIS A 3 7.99 -15.46 -10.75
N VAL A 4 7.51 -16.04 -9.67
CA VAL A 4 6.09 -16.22 -9.37
C VAL A 4 5.65 -14.92 -8.71
N PRO A 5 4.82 -14.07 -9.37
CA PRO A 5 4.23 -12.92 -8.71
C PRO A 5 3.52 -13.44 -7.45
N CYS A 6 3.76 -12.80 -6.29
CA CYS A 6 3.21 -13.24 -5.00
C CYS A 6 1.72 -13.62 -5.19
N PRO A 7 1.36 -14.90 -5.03
CA PRO A 7 0.04 -15.41 -5.42
C PRO A 7 -1.07 -14.97 -4.45
N GLY A 8 -0.72 -14.31 -3.35
CA GLY A 8 -1.62 -14.21 -2.23
C GLY A 8 -2.65 -13.08 -2.30
N CYS A 9 -2.27 -11.90 -2.76
CA CYS A 9 -3.09 -10.70 -2.57
C CYS A 9 -3.13 -9.74 -3.76
N GLY A 10 -2.56 -10.13 -4.90
CA GLY A 10 -2.53 -9.24 -6.07
C GLY A 10 -1.74 -7.93 -5.89
N SER A 11 -1.19 -7.64 -4.70
CA SER A 11 -0.50 -6.37 -4.40
C SER A 11 0.69 -6.13 -5.32
N THR A 12 1.51 -7.15 -5.56
CA THR A 12 2.63 -7.04 -6.51
C THR A 12 2.13 -6.78 -7.93
N ARG A 13 1.05 -7.43 -8.37
CA ARG A 13 0.43 -7.19 -9.69
C ARG A 13 -0.18 -5.79 -9.79
N ALA A 14 -0.78 -5.29 -8.70
CA ALA A 14 -1.31 -3.94 -8.62
C ALA A 14 -0.21 -2.89 -8.71
N VAL A 15 0.91 -3.10 -8.02
CA VAL A 15 2.11 -2.24 -8.13
C VAL A 15 2.69 -2.28 -9.55
N TRP A 16 2.77 -3.46 -10.18
CA TRP A 16 3.23 -3.57 -11.58
C TRP A 16 2.27 -2.95 -12.60
N ALA A 17 0.97 -3.01 -12.36
CA ALA A 17 -0.03 -2.33 -13.18
C ALA A 17 0.13 -0.81 -13.03
N LEU A 18 0.25 -0.31 -11.79
CA LEU A 18 0.53 1.10 -11.51
C LEU A 18 1.84 1.57 -12.15
N ALA A 19 2.92 0.80 -12.06
CA ALA A 19 4.21 1.13 -12.67
C ALA A 19 4.15 1.23 -14.20
N ARG A 20 3.19 0.54 -14.84
CA ARG A 20 2.93 0.61 -16.28
C ARG A 20 1.86 1.65 -16.65
N GLY A 21 1.35 2.41 -15.68
CA GLY A 21 0.26 3.38 -15.87
C GLY A 21 -1.13 2.77 -16.00
N ASP A 22 -1.30 1.47 -15.75
CA ASP A 22 -2.58 0.76 -15.82
C ASP A 22 -3.33 0.84 -14.48
N LEU A 23 -4.05 1.95 -14.29
CA LEU A 23 -4.87 2.19 -13.11
C LEU A 23 -6.06 1.20 -13.01
N HIS A 24 -6.58 0.75 -14.16
CA HIS A 24 -7.72 -0.17 -14.19
C HIS A 24 -7.29 -1.58 -13.76
N GLY A 25 -6.16 -2.07 -14.28
CA GLY A 25 -5.54 -3.32 -13.85
C GLY A 25 -5.11 -3.28 -12.39
N MET A 26 -4.62 -2.14 -11.90
CA MET A 26 -4.29 -1.96 -10.48
C MET A 26 -5.53 -2.19 -9.58
N LEU A 27 -6.65 -1.50 -9.87
CA LEU A 27 -7.89 -1.63 -9.12
C LEU A 27 -8.48 -3.04 -9.17
N ARG A 28 -8.35 -3.73 -10.31
CA ARG A 28 -8.78 -5.13 -10.46
C ARG A 28 -7.96 -6.09 -9.57
N HIS A 29 -6.67 -5.82 -9.40
CA HIS A 29 -5.79 -6.70 -8.62
C HIS A 29 -5.85 -6.40 -7.12
N ASN A 30 -5.96 -5.13 -6.73
CA ASN A 30 -6.14 -4.72 -5.35
C ASN A 30 -6.83 -3.34 -5.31
N PHE A 31 -8.09 -3.33 -4.85
CA PHE A 31 -8.89 -2.11 -4.76
C PHE A 31 -8.32 -1.07 -3.78
N LEU A 32 -7.62 -1.51 -2.73
CA LEU A 32 -6.99 -0.62 -1.74
C LEU A 32 -5.62 -0.09 -2.20
N ALA A 33 -5.05 -0.65 -3.27
CA ALA A 33 -3.73 -0.27 -3.78
C ALA A 33 -3.58 1.23 -4.10
N PRO A 34 -4.51 1.91 -4.82
CA PRO A 34 -4.37 3.34 -5.05
C PRO A 34 -4.30 4.16 -3.75
N LEU A 35 -5.16 3.84 -2.78
CA LEU A 35 -5.17 4.54 -1.50
C LEU A 35 -3.87 4.32 -0.74
N MET A 36 -3.40 3.07 -0.67
CA MET A 36 -2.13 2.72 -0.03
C MET A 36 -0.95 3.39 -0.74
N ALA A 37 -0.93 3.41 -2.08
CA ALA A 37 0.11 4.06 -2.87
C ALA A 37 0.19 5.57 -2.58
N VAL A 38 -0.95 6.27 -2.50
CA VAL A 38 -1.00 7.69 -2.14
C VAL A 38 -0.48 7.93 -0.73
N LEU A 39 -0.89 7.11 0.25
CA LEU A 39 -0.47 7.26 1.63
C LEU A 39 1.04 7.01 1.81
N VAL A 40 1.58 5.98 1.15
CA VAL A 40 3.01 5.68 1.16
C VAL A 40 3.81 6.77 0.44
N ALA A 41 3.32 7.26 -0.70
CA ALA A 41 3.96 8.37 -1.41
C ALA A 41 4.00 9.65 -0.55
N ALA A 42 2.90 9.97 0.14
CA ALA A 42 2.85 11.10 1.06
C ALA A 42 3.84 10.93 2.22
N LEU A 43 3.96 9.71 2.78
CA LEU A 43 4.93 9.43 3.84
C LEU A 43 6.38 9.52 3.34
N ALA A 44 6.65 9.05 2.12
CA ALA A 44 7.97 9.15 1.49
C ALA A 44 8.36 10.60 1.20
N LEU A 45 7.40 11.44 0.77
CA LEU A 45 7.61 12.87 0.57
C LEU A 45 7.87 13.59 1.90
N ASP A 46 7.12 13.25 2.95
CA ASP A 46 7.35 13.78 4.30
C ASP A 46 8.75 13.39 4.80
N ALA A 47 9.16 12.14 4.59
CA ALA A 47 10.49 11.65 4.91
C ALA A 47 11.59 12.40 4.15
N LEU A 48 11.41 12.58 2.84
CA LEU A 48 12.35 13.34 2.02
C LEU A 48 12.46 14.79 2.51
N MET A 49 11.33 15.45 2.79
CA MET A 49 11.33 16.82 3.30
C MET A 49 11.96 16.94 4.69
N SER A 50 11.73 15.97 5.57
CA SER A 50 12.34 15.92 6.91
C SER A 50 13.85 15.87 6.81
N VAL A 51 14.38 14.98 5.96
CA VAL A 51 15.83 14.87 5.72
C VAL A 51 16.39 16.14 5.10
N LEU A 52 15.71 16.72 4.10
CA LEU A 52 16.18 17.96 3.45
C LEU A 52 16.20 19.17 4.41
N ARG A 53 15.27 19.24 5.38
CA ARG A 53 15.17 20.37 6.31
C ARG A 53 16.05 20.21 7.54
N THR A 54 16.15 19.00 8.08
CA THR A 54 16.75 18.76 9.41
C THR A 54 17.88 17.74 9.40
N GLY A 55 18.15 17.10 8.26
CA GLY A 55 19.15 16.05 8.14
C GLY A 55 18.76 14.73 8.82
N SER A 56 17.54 14.62 9.35
CA SER A 56 17.11 13.48 10.16
C SER A 56 15.77 12.89 9.69
N LEU A 57 15.68 11.56 9.75
CA LEU A 57 14.44 10.80 9.57
C LEU A 57 13.62 10.69 10.87
N MET A 58 14.16 11.13 12.01
CA MET A 58 13.45 11.04 13.29
C MET A 58 12.25 11.99 13.35
N GLN A 59 12.23 13.04 12.52
CA GLN A 59 11.15 14.03 12.49
C GLN A 59 10.04 13.69 11.49
N VAL A 60 10.11 12.51 10.85
CA VAL A 60 9.05 12.03 9.95
C VAL A 60 7.79 11.81 10.75
N GLY A 61 6.72 12.47 10.35
CA GLY A 61 5.49 12.47 11.12
C GLY A 61 5.57 13.31 12.40
N GLU A 62 6.34 14.41 12.43
CA GLU A 62 6.24 15.46 13.48
C GLU A 62 5.45 16.72 13.04
N GLY A 63 5.04 16.80 11.76
CA GLY A 63 4.26 17.92 11.20
C GLY A 63 2.76 17.95 11.59
N ARG A 64 1.97 18.85 10.96
CA ARG A 64 0.51 18.99 11.23
C ARG A 64 -0.29 17.68 11.05
N TYR A 65 0.21 16.78 10.20
CA TYR A 65 -0.39 15.46 9.92
C TYR A 65 0.34 14.29 10.58
N ALA A 66 1.32 14.59 11.43
CA ALA A 66 2.18 13.70 12.21
C ALA A 66 1.52 12.40 12.66
N ARG A 67 0.35 12.56 13.25
CA ARG A 67 -0.37 11.48 13.93
C ARG A 67 -1.45 10.84 13.06
N TYR A 68 -1.76 11.43 11.91
CA TYR A 68 -2.84 10.99 11.03
C TYR A 68 -2.30 10.16 9.88
N LEU A 69 -1.20 10.59 9.26
CA LEU A 69 -0.60 9.89 8.12
C LEU A 69 -0.13 8.47 8.47
N PRO A 70 0.71 8.23 9.51
CA PRO A 70 1.11 6.87 9.87
C PRO A 70 -0.06 6.02 10.38
N ARG A 71 -1.05 6.64 11.06
CA ARG A 71 -2.27 5.92 11.47
C ARG A 71 -3.12 5.51 10.28
N ALA A 72 -3.26 6.36 9.26
CA ALA A 72 -3.98 6.04 8.04
C ALA A 72 -3.29 4.89 7.29
N VAL A 73 -1.95 4.94 7.16
CA VAL A 73 -1.15 3.83 6.59
C VAL A 73 -1.40 2.54 7.36
N LEU A 74 -1.34 2.58 8.70
CA LEU A 74 -1.56 1.41 9.55
C LEU A 74 -2.98 0.85 9.39
N VAL A 75 -3.99 1.72 9.41
CA VAL A 75 -5.40 1.31 9.26
C VAL A 75 -5.62 0.67 7.89
N VAL A 76 -5.13 1.27 6.80
CA VAL A 76 -5.28 0.72 5.45
C VAL A 76 -4.52 -0.60 5.31
N ALA A 77 -3.33 -0.73 5.89
CA ALA A 77 -2.58 -1.99 5.91
C ALA A 77 -3.34 -3.09 6.68
N LEU A 78 -3.94 -2.77 7.83
CA LEU A 78 -4.77 -3.72 8.57
C LEU A 78 -6.02 -4.11 7.76
N LEU A 79 -6.66 -3.16 7.08
CA LEU A 79 -7.80 -3.45 6.19
C LEU A 79 -7.39 -4.36 5.04
N GLU A 80 -6.21 -4.20 4.45
CA GLU A 80 -5.68 -5.13 3.44
C GLU A 80 -5.49 -6.53 4.03
N ILE A 81 -4.90 -6.65 5.22
CA ILE A 81 -4.71 -7.95 5.90
C ILE A 81 -6.07 -8.62 6.17
N VAL A 82 -7.04 -7.88 6.70
CA VAL A 82 -8.39 -8.41 6.99
C VAL A 82 -9.11 -8.81 5.71
N LEU A 83 -9.08 -7.96 4.67
CA LEU A 83 -9.72 -8.23 3.38
C LEU A 83 -9.15 -9.50 2.76
N TRP A 84 -7.82 -9.61 2.69
CA TRP A 84 -7.17 -10.77 2.07
C TRP A 84 -7.28 -12.01 2.93
N GLY A 85 -7.18 -11.89 4.26
CA GLY A 85 -7.47 -12.98 5.19
C GLY A 85 -8.88 -13.55 5.00
N ALA A 86 -9.89 -12.68 4.86
CA ALA A 86 -11.26 -13.08 4.57
C ALA A 86 -11.38 -13.74 3.18
N ARG A 87 -10.72 -13.20 2.15
CA ARG A 87 -10.68 -13.80 0.79
C ARG A 87 -10.07 -15.20 0.79
N PHE A 88 -8.97 -15.40 1.52
CA PHE A 88 -8.35 -16.71 1.65
C PHE A 88 -9.22 -17.72 2.40
N ALA A 89 -9.97 -17.26 3.41
CA ALA A 89 -10.93 -18.10 4.11
C ALA A 89 -12.19 -18.41 3.27
N GLY A 90 -12.25 -17.98 2.00
CA GLY A 90 -13.35 -18.25 1.08
C GLY A 90 -14.48 -17.22 1.12
N PHE A 91 -14.43 -16.25 2.04
CA PHE A 91 -15.37 -15.14 2.06
C PHE A 91 -15.04 -14.15 0.91
N LEU A 92 -16.01 -13.40 0.41
CA LEU A 92 -15.79 -12.36 -0.62
C LEU A 92 -15.21 -12.86 -1.98
N GLY A 93 -15.52 -14.09 -2.39
CA GLY A 93 -15.21 -14.60 -3.73
C GLY A 93 -13.89 -15.37 -3.86
N GLY A 94 -13.33 -15.83 -2.73
CA GLY A 94 -12.21 -16.78 -2.70
C GLY A 94 -10.84 -16.21 -3.12
N PRO A 95 -9.79 -17.05 -3.03
CA PRO A 95 -8.46 -16.69 -3.52
C PRO A 95 -8.53 -16.48 -5.04
N VAL A 96 -7.99 -15.34 -5.49
CA VAL A 96 -7.93 -15.04 -6.93
C VAL A 96 -7.02 -16.09 -7.58
N PRO A 97 -7.49 -16.82 -8.62
CA PRO A 97 -6.65 -17.81 -9.29
C PRO A 97 -5.37 -17.17 -9.82
N VAL A 98 -4.26 -17.89 -9.66
CA VAL A 98 -2.91 -17.43 -9.99
C VAL A 98 -2.69 -17.30 -11.48
#